data_AF-A0AAD1B153-F1
#
_entry.id   AF-A0AAD1B153-F1
#
_cell.length_a   1.000
_cell.length_b   1.000
_cell.length_c   1.000
_cell.angle_alpha   90.00
_cell.angle_beta   90.00
_cell.angle_gamma   90.00
#
_symmetry.space_group_name_H-M   'P 1'
#
loop_
_entity.id
_entity.type
_entity.pdbx_description
1 polymer ?
#
loop_
_entity_poly.entity_id
_entity_poly.type
_entity_poly.pdbx_seq_one_letter_code
_entity_poly.pdbx_strand_id
1 'polypeptide(L)'
;MHWNGYTNEQKSIVWRRLDVLLCQVVDNYFLVTDAKRLAAELDFQNLRYQTQLSPQGWVPELLKAAGSKLISYEHFGLRALPPTDTMTPRQLYDQISAECHALSQAHYDRAYARPVTLVAELTEQAAREKGLI
;
A
#
# COMPACT_ATOMS: atom_id res chain seq x y z
N MET A 1 7.20 -18.32 1.40
CA MET A 1 7.59 -17.49 0.24
C MET A 1 7.30 -18.27 -1.05
N HIS A 2 6.16 -18.06 -1.70
CA HIS A 2 5.86 -18.65 -3.02
C HIS A 2 5.61 -17.56 -4.07
N TRP A 3 6.59 -16.64 -4.25
CA TRP A 3 6.57 -15.66 -5.34
C TRP A 3 6.70 -16.32 -6.73
N ASN A 4 7.35 -17.49 -6.78
CA ASN A 4 7.58 -18.26 -8.01
C ASN A 4 6.40 -19.14 -8.45
N GLY A 5 5.34 -19.26 -7.64
CA GLY A 5 4.16 -20.08 -7.94
C GLY A 5 2.99 -19.33 -8.56
N TYR A 6 3.06 -17.99 -8.60
CA TYR A 6 1.98 -17.16 -9.13
C TYR A 6 2.08 -17.01 -10.65
N THR A 7 0.96 -17.27 -11.34
CA THR A 7 0.80 -16.95 -12.76
C THR A 7 0.92 -15.44 -12.96
N ASN A 8 1.25 -14.99 -14.18
CA ASN A 8 1.35 -13.56 -14.48
C ASN A 8 0.06 -12.80 -14.16
N GLU A 9 -1.10 -13.44 -14.29
CA GLU A 9 -2.40 -12.89 -13.90
C GLU A 9 -2.52 -12.68 -12.40
N GLN A 10 -2.11 -13.66 -11.59
CA GLN A 10 -2.14 -13.53 -10.13
C GLN A 10 -1.18 -12.45 -9.64
N LYS A 11 0.01 -12.34 -10.27
CA LYS A 11 0.94 -11.24 -9.99
C LYS A 11 0.31 -9.89 -10.34
N SER A 12 -0.37 -9.77 -11.49
CA SER A 12 -1.06 -8.54 -11.89
C SER A 12 -2.14 -8.12 -10.88
N ILE A 13 -2.89 -9.07 -10.32
CA ILE A 13 -3.89 -8.79 -9.28
C ILE A 13 -3.23 -8.26 -8.00
N VAL A 14 -2.12 -8.86 -7.57
CA VAL A 14 -1.36 -8.38 -6.41
C VAL A 14 -0.83 -6.97 -6.65
N TRP A 15 -0.26 -6.71 -7.83
CA TRP A 15 0.23 -5.39 -8.21
C TRP A 15 -0.87 -4.34 -8.19
N ARG A 16 -2.03 -4.62 -8.80
CA ARG A 16 -3.17 -3.68 -8.79
C ARG A 16 -3.63 -3.37 -7.36
N ARG A 17 -3.68 -4.38 -6.49
CA ARG A 17 -4.08 -4.17 -5.08
C ARG A 17 -3.07 -3.32 -4.33
N LEU A 18 -1.77 -3.56 -4.55
CA LEU A 18 -0.70 -2.75 -3.97
C LEU A 18 -0.78 -1.30 -4.46
N ASP A 19 -1.04 -1.10 -5.75
CA ASP A 19 -1.17 0.24 -6.33
C ASP A 19 -2.33 1.03 -5.73
N VAL A 20 -3.51 0.40 -5.63
CA VAL A 20 -4.70 1.01 -5.00
C VAL A 20 -4.44 1.38 -3.55
N LEU A 21 -3.77 0.48 -2.81
CA LEU A 21 -3.40 0.71 -1.41
C LEU A 21 -2.46 1.91 -1.27
N LEU A 22 -1.42 1.96 -2.09
CA LEU A 22 -0.45 3.06 -2.10
C LEU A 22 -1.13 4.38 -2.46
N CYS A 23 -1.99 4.41 -3.46
CA CYS A 23 -2.77 5.61 -3.80
C CYS A 23 -3.60 6.08 -2.60
N GLN A 24 -4.37 5.17 -2.00
CA GLN A 24 -5.23 5.49 -0.87
C GLN A 24 -4.46 6.08 0.33
N VAL A 25 -3.30 5.52 0.67
CA VAL A 25 -2.52 5.98 1.82
C VAL A 25 -1.79 7.27 1.47
N VAL A 26 -1.11 7.33 0.33
CA VAL A 26 -0.30 8.49 -0.06
C VAL A 26 -1.17 9.73 -0.30
N ASP A 27 -2.38 9.58 -0.84
CA ASP A 27 -3.30 10.70 -1.06
C ASP A 27 -3.74 11.40 0.26
N ASN A 28 -3.57 10.75 1.42
CA ASN A 28 -3.79 11.39 2.73
C ASN A 28 -2.66 12.38 3.11
N TYR A 29 -1.48 12.24 2.50
CA TYR A 29 -0.28 12.98 2.84
C TYR A 29 0.19 13.90 1.71
N PHE A 30 -0.04 13.50 0.46
CA PHE A 30 0.48 14.20 -0.69
C PHE A 30 -0.56 14.25 -1.81
N LEU A 31 -0.64 15.42 -2.44
CA LEU A 31 -1.25 15.56 -3.75
C LEU A 31 -0.14 15.54 -4.82
N VAL A 32 -0.23 14.59 -5.75
CA VAL A 32 0.64 14.58 -6.94
C VAL A 32 0.13 15.64 -7.92
N THR A 33 0.85 16.76 -7.99
CA THR A 33 0.52 17.89 -8.88
C THR A 33 1.14 17.75 -10.27
N ASP A 34 2.29 17.09 -10.39
CA ASP A 34 2.96 16.82 -11.66
C ASP A 34 3.69 15.46 -11.63
N ALA A 35 3.04 14.44 -12.18
CA ALA A 35 3.59 13.10 -12.25
C ALA A 35 4.81 12.99 -13.19
N LYS A 36 4.88 13.80 -14.24
CA LYS A 36 6.02 13.77 -15.18
C LYS A 36 7.26 14.32 -14.51
N ARG A 37 7.10 15.40 -13.74
CA ARG A 37 8.17 15.96 -12.93
C ARG A 37 8.66 14.98 -11.87
N LEU A 38 7.73 14.31 -11.17
CA LEU A 38 8.11 13.29 -10.20
C LEU A 38 8.97 12.20 -10.83
N ALA A 39 8.53 11.61 -11.96
CA ALA A 39 9.30 10.60 -12.67
C ALA A 39 10.68 11.11 -13.10
N ALA A 40 10.75 12.31 -13.70
CA ALA A 40 12.00 12.90 -14.18
C ALA A 40 13.01 13.13 -13.04
N GLU A 41 12.55 13.58 -11.87
CA GLU A 41 13.41 13.78 -10.70
C GLU A 41 13.89 12.46 -10.09
N LEU A 42 13.03 11.42 -10.07
CA LEU A 42 13.42 10.08 -9.65
C LEU A 42 14.50 9.50 -10.59
N ASP A 43 14.31 9.64 -11.90
CA ASP A 43 15.28 9.22 -12.91
C ASP A 43 16.61 10.00 -12.77
N PHE A 44 16.53 11.31 -12.60
CA PHE A 44 17.70 12.18 -12.41
C PHE A 44 18.53 11.78 -11.19
N GLN A 45 17.87 11.39 -10.10
CA GLN A 45 18.51 10.90 -8.88
C GLN A 45 18.85 9.39 -8.94
N ASN A 46 18.61 8.73 -10.08
CA ASN A 46 18.83 7.31 -10.29
C ASN A 46 18.11 6.42 -9.25
N LEU A 47 16.92 6.85 -8.83
CA LEU A 47 16.07 6.13 -7.90
C LEU A 47 15.27 5.07 -8.64
N ARG A 48 15.23 3.87 -8.06
CA ARG A 48 14.46 2.76 -8.63
C ARG A 48 13.01 2.88 -8.18
N TYR A 49 12.09 2.92 -9.13
CA TYR A 49 10.65 2.87 -8.88
C TYR A 49 9.99 1.95 -9.92
N GLN A 50 8.79 1.47 -9.60
CA GLN A 50 8.03 0.64 -10.54
C GLN A 50 7.14 1.53 -11.40
N THR A 51 7.51 1.74 -12.66
CA THR A 51 6.78 2.56 -13.64
C THR A 51 5.36 2.06 -13.95
N GLN A 52 5.05 0.82 -13.57
CA GLN A 52 3.72 0.22 -13.68
C GLN A 52 2.75 0.68 -12.58
N LEU A 53 3.27 1.25 -11.49
CA LEU A 53 2.45 1.85 -10.43
C LEU A 53 1.98 3.24 -10.84
N SER A 54 0.89 3.66 -10.22
CA SER A 54 0.43 5.04 -10.24
C SER A 54 1.47 5.97 -9.60
N PRO A 55 1.48 7.28 -9.92
CA PRO A 55 2.48 8.22 -9.42
C PRO A 55 2.62 8.26 -7.90
N GLN A 56 1.51 8.07 -7.18
CA GLN A 56 1.47 7.92 -5.72
C GLN A 56 2.38 6.79 -5.23
N GLY A 57 2.42 5.67 -5.95
CA GLY A 57 3.25 4.52 -5.63
C GLY A 57 4.76 4.80 -5.72
N TRP A 58 5.17 5.92 -6.33
CA TRP A 58 6.58 6.31 -6.43
C TRP A 58 7.02 7.22 -5.28
N VAL A 59 6.08 7.87 -4.59
CA VAL A 59 6.36 8.78 -3.46
C VAL A 59 7.17 8.10 -2.35
N PRO A 60 6.88 6.84 -1.93
CA PRO A 60 7.70 6.17 -0.91
C PRO A 60 9.17 6.02 -1.30
N GLU A 61 9.50 5.83 -2.59
CA GLU A 61 10.89 5.70 -3.04
C GLU A 61 11.64 7.04 -2.90
N LEU A 62 10.97 8.17 -3.20
CA LEU A 62 11.50 9.51 -2.93
C LEU A 62 11.75 9.72 -1.43
N LEU A 63 10.76 9.43 -0.59
CA LEU A 63 10.85 9.64 0.86
C LEU A 63 11.97 8.80 1.48
N LYS A 64 12.09 7.55 1.05
CA LYS A 64 13.14 6.62 1.46
C LYS A 64 14.52 7.11 1.07
N ALA A 65 14.69 7.64 -0.14
CA ALA A 65 15.94 8.19 -0.63
C ALA A 65 16.35 9.47 0.09
N ALA A 66 15.38 10.35 0.39
CA ALA A 66 15.61 11.59 1.13
C ALA A 66 16.01 11.33 2.59
N GLY A 67 15.47 10.26 3.20
CA GLY A 67 15.76 9.90 4.59
C GLY A 67 15.39 11.03 5.55
N SER A 68 16.31 11.42 6.43
CA SER A 68 16.05 12.51 7.40
C SER A 68 16.29 13.91 6.82
N LYS A 69 16.75 14.03 5.57
CA LYS A 69 17.03 15.32 4.95
C LYS A 69 15.72 15.96 4.50
N LEU A 70 15.43 17.17 5.00
CA LEU A 70 14.29 17.95 4.53
C LEU A 70 14.48 18.32 3.04
N ILE A 71 13.42 18.13 2.26
CA ILE A 71 13.37 18.42 0.82
C ILE A 71 12.12 19.23 0.51
N SER A 72 12.18 20.03 -0.55
CA SER A 72 10.99 20.71 -1.07
C SER A 72 10.21 19.75 -1.95
N TYR A 73 9.06 19.28 -1.48
CA TYR A 73 8.19 18.37 -2.23
C TYR A 73 7.66 19.00 -3.53
N GLU A 74 7.49 20.32 -3.57
CA GLU A 74 7.09 21.03 -4.78
C GLU A 74 8.12 20.88 -5.91
N HIS A 75 9.40 20.70 -5.56
CA HIS A 75 10.45 20.43 -6.54
C HIS A 75 10.24 19.11 -7.29
N PHE A 76 9.50 18.18 -6.68
CA PHE A 76 9.18 16.87 -7.22
C PHE A 76 7.77 16.82 -7.81
N GLY A 77 7.08 17.96 -7.92
CA GLY A 77 5.68 17.98 -8.37
C GLY A 77 4.70 17.44 -7.32
N LEU A 78 5.05 17.52 -6.03
CA LEU A 78 4.22 17.09 -4.92
C LEU A 78 3.79 18.29 -4.07
N ARG A 79 2.56 18.26 -3.58
CA ARG A 79 2.08 19.15 -2.52
C ARG A 79 1.82 18.32 -1.27
N ALA A 80 2.51 18.66 -0.19
CA ALA A 80 2.29 18.03 1.11
C ALA A 80 0.97 18.54 1.73
N LEU A 81 0.24 17.67 2.41
CA LEU A 81 -1.04 17.95 3.05
C LEU A 81 -0.88 17.88 4.58
N PRO A 82 -1.49 18.79 5.36
CA PRO A 82 -1.45 18.69 6.82
C PRO A 82 -1.90 17.29 7.30
N PRO A 83 -1.18 16.65 8.24
CA PRO A 83 -0.20 17.22 9.17
C PRO A 83 1.29 17.02 8.76
N THR A 84 1.61 16.86 7.47
CA THR A 84 2.98 16.54 7.02
C THR A 84 4.06 17.55 7.39
N ASP A 85 3.69 18.79 7.69
CA ASP A 85 4.60 19.95 7.75
C ASP A 85 5.68 19.84 8.83
N THR A 86 5.46 19.02 9.87
CA THR A 86 6.41 18.80 10.96
C THR A 86 7.21 17.51 10.83
N MET A 87 6.98 16.72 9.77
CA MET A 87 7.55 15.38 9.62
C MET A 87 8.70 15.38 8.61
N THR A 88 9.78 14.68 8.96
CA THR A 88 10.86 14.36 8.01
C THR A 88 10.36 13.36 6.95
N PRO A 89 10.99 13.32 5.76
CA PRO A 89 10.62 12.31 4.75
C PRO A 89 10.70 10.88 5.28
N ARG A 90 11.68 10.59 6.15
CA ARG A 90 11.79 9.29 6.82
C ARG A 90 10.58 8.96 7.68
N GLN A 91 10.11 9.89 8.50
CA GLN A 91 8.92 9.67 9.33
C GLN A 91 7.67 9.45 8.47
N LEU A 92 7.54 10.18 7.37
CA LEU A 92 6.44 9.98 6.42
C LEU A 92 6.52 8.61 5.73
N TYR A 93 7.71 8.18 5.34
CA TYR A 93 7.92 6.84 4.79
C TYR A 93 7.51 5.75 5.79
N ASP A 94 7.96 5.87 7.04
CA ASP A 94 7.66 4.89 8.10
C ASP A 94 6.14 4.85 8.39
N GLN A 95 5.48 6.02 8.43
CA GLN A 95 4.03 6.14 8.63
C GLN A 95 3.23 5.52 7.47
N ILE A 96 3.55 5.88 6.22
CA ILE A 96 2.90 5.34 5.02
C ILE A 96 3.08 3.82 4.95
N SER A 97 4.29 3.33 5.27
CA SER A 97 4.59 1.90 5.29
C SER A 97 3.77 1.16 6.36
N ALA A 98 3.66 1.75 7.57
CA ALA A 98 2.88 1.18 8.67
C ALA A 98 1.38 1.12 8.33
N GLU A 99 0.82 2.18 7.72
CA GLU A 99 -0.58 2.21 7.31
C GLU A 99 -0.89 1.23 6.18
N CYS A 100 -0.04 1.18 5.14
CA CYS A 100 -0.16 0.17 4.09
C CYS A 100 -0.15 -1.24 4.69
N HIS A 101 0.76 -1.51 5.63
CA HIS A 101 0.83 -2.79 6.30
C HIS A 101 -0.46 -3.09 7.10
N ALA A 102 -0.94 -2.15 7.92
CA ALA A 102 -2.16 -2.32 8.70
C ALA A 102 -3.41 -2.54 7.82
N LEU A 103 -3.56 -1.78 6.74
CA LEU A 103 -4.66 -1.95 5.79
C LEU A 103 -4.57 -3.30 5.08
N SER A 104 -3.38 -3.71 4.63
CA SER A 104 -3.20 -5.01 3.99
C SER A 104 -3.52 -6.18 4.94
N GLN A 105 -3.18 -6.06 6.23
CA GLN A 105 -3.58 -7.03 7.27
C GLN A 105 -5.09 -7.04 7.49
N ALA A 106 -5.74 -5.88 7.66
CA ALA A 106 -7.19 -5.81 7.86
C ALA A 106 -7.98 -6.40 6.66
N HIS A 107 -7.46 -6.23 5.45
CA HIS A 107 -8.03 -6.86 4.25
C HIS A 107 -7.79 -8.37 4.22
N TYR A 108 -6.62 -8.85 4.64
CA TYR A 108 -6.35 -10.28 4.79
C TYR A 108 -7.30 -10.91 5.82
N ASP A 109 -7.45 -10.29 6.99
CA ASP A 109 -8.35 -10.78 8.04
C ASP A 109 -9.80 -10.80 7.57
N ARG A 110 -10.28 -9.78 6.84
CA ARG A 110 -11.66 -9.79 6.31
C ARG A 110 -11.87 -10.81 5.18
N ALA A 111 -10.89 -10.99 4.30
CA ALA A 111 -10.99 -11.90 3.16
C ALA A 111 -10.77 -13.38 3.55
N TYR A 112 -9.96 -13.64 4.58
CA TYR A 112 -9.58 -15.00 5.02
C TYR A 112 -10.14 -15.42 6.38
N ALA A 113 -10.58 -14.49 7.26
CA ALA A 113 -11.26 -14.85 8.51
C ALA A 113 -12.79 -15.01 8.36
N ARG A 114 -13.38 -14.67 7.20
CA ARG A 114 -14.77 -15.03 6.84
C ARG A 114 -14.82 -16.06 5.69
N PRO A 115 -14.21 -17.24 5.88
CA PRO A 115 -14.92 -18.48 5.59
C PRO A 115 -14.62 -19.58 6.62
N VAL A 116 -14.37 -19.25 7.89
CA VAL A 116 -14.25 -20.28 8.96
C VAL A 116 -15.47 -20.26 9.89
N THR A 117 -16.03 -19.09 10.18
CA THR A 117 -17.22 -19.00 11.05
C THR A 117 -18.45 -19.64 10.42
N LEU A 118 -18.66 -19.45 9.11
CA LEU A 118 -19.83 -20.02 8.42
C LEU A 118 -19.77 -21.55 8.34
N VAL A 119 -18.58 -22.14 8.21
CA VAL A 119 -18.43 -23.61 8.15
C VAL A 119 -18.64 -24.22 9.54
N ALA A 120 -18.10 -23.59 10.59
CA ALA A 120 -18.30 -24.02 11.97
C ALA A 120 -19.79 -23.94 12.38
N GLU A 121 -20.46 -22.83 12.08
CA GLU A 121 -21.89 -22.64 12.37
C GLU A 121 -22.79 -23.62 11.60
N LEU A 122 -22.46 -23.92 10.32
CA LEU A 122 -23.19 -24.91 9.53
C LEU A 122 -22.97 -26.35 10.03
N THR A 123 -21.77 -26.68 10.52
CA THR A 123 -21.51 -28.01 11.11
C THR A 123 -22.20 -28.20 12.46
N GLU A 124 -22.26 -27.18 13.30
CA GLU A 124 -22.97 -27.23 14.58
C GLU A 124 -24.49 -27.34 14.38
N GLN A 125 -25.04 -26.63 13.39
CA GLN A 125 -26.46 -26.70 13.06
C GLN A 125 -26.85 -28.06 12.46
N ALA A 126 -26.01 -28.64 11.59
CA ALA A 126 -26.21 -29.98 11.05
C ALA A 126 -26.05 -31.09 12.11
N ALA A 127 -25.18 -30.91 13.12
CA ALA A 127 -25.04 -31.84 14.23
C ALA A 127 -26.25 -31.80 15.18
N ARG A 128 -26.86 -30.63 15.38
CA ARG A 128 -28.10 -30.45 16.14
C ARG A 128 -29.31 -31.08 15.46
N GLU A 129 -29.44 -30.93 14.14
CA GLU A 129 -30.53 -31.55 13.37
C GLU A 129 -30.43 -33.09 13.31
N LYS A 130 -29.21 -33.64 13.47
CA LYS A 130 -28.97 -35.10 13.52
C LYS A 130 -28.97 -35.70 14.94
N GLY A 131 -29.23 -34.90 15.98
CA GLY A 131 -29.42 -35.41 17.35
C GLY A 131 -28.18 -36.06 17.98
N LEU A 132 -26.98 -35.56 17.69
CA LEU A 132 -25.71 -36.06 18.25
C LEU A 132 -25.20 -35.24 19.44
N ILE A 133 -26.05 -34.40 20.04
CA ILE A 133 -25.84 -33.74 21.33
C ILE A 133 -27.18 -33.63 22.06
#